data_AF-A0A821NCV4-F1
#
_entry.id   AF-A0A821NCV4-F1
#
_cell.length_a   1.000
_cell.length_b   1.000
_cell.length_c   1.000
_cell.angle_alpha   90.00
_cell.angle_beta   90.00
_cell.angle_gamma   90.00
#
_symmetry.space_group_name_H-M   'P 1'
#
loop_
_entity.id
_entity.type
_entity.pdbx_description
1 polymer ?
#
loop_
_entity_poly.entity_id
_entity_poly.type
_entity_poly.pdbx_seq_one_letter_code
_entity_poly.pdbx_strand_id
1 'polypeptide(L)'
;LFLLKCIPYPWIQKIIHKLARPFLSIFDETTEQVLSKLTTNKKLIGILTYLYGDYLEVPSRSSFGIQALVSDHYMGGGYFPVGGPSMIARTIVPIIEKSKGKAFVRAPVSSILINEENKAIGVVVKGHHIFSRIVVSAISSTITYKYLIPQTHQHLVQSHLKIIESP
;
A
#
# COMPACT_ATOMS: atom_id res chain seq x y z
N LEU A 1 -11.94 -5.39 0.66
CA LEU A 1 -12.65 -4.29 1.35
C LEU A 1 -12.37 -2.88 0.78
N PHE A 2 -11.13 -2.55 0.40
CA PHE A 2 -10.79 -1.22 -0.14
C PHE A 2 -11.52 -0.87 -1.44
N LEU A 3 -11.64 -1.82 -2.38
CA LEU A 3 -12.36 -1.64 -3.65
C LEU A 3 -13.86 -1.28 -3.47
N LEU A 4 -14.50 -1.72 -2.38
CA LEU A 4 -15.87 -1.34 -2.08
C LEU A 4 -15.98 0.17 -1.77
N LYS A 5 -14.93 0.78 -1.21
CA LYS A 5 -14.89 2.22 -0.94
C LYS A 5 -14.82 3.08 -2.22
N CYS A 6 -14.53 2.48 -3.37
CA CYS A 6 -14.57 3.14 -4.67
C CYS A 6 -16.00 3.25 -5.23
N ILE A 7 -16.98 2.57 -4.64
CA ILE A 7 -18.38 2.62 -5.06
C ILE A 7 -19.05 3.82 -4.37
N PRO A 8 -19.58 4.81 -5.11
CA PRO A 8 -20.09 6.05 -4.52
C PRO A 8 -21.39 5.90 -3.74
N TYR A 9 -22.06 4.74 -3.82
CA TYR A 9 -23.36 4.49 -3.21
C TYR A 9 -23.25 3.50 -2.03
N PRO A 10 -23.42 3.96 -0.77
CA PRO A 10 -23.26 3.11 0.42
C PRO A 10 -24.21 1.90 0.49
N TRP A 11 -25.40 1.99 -0.13
CA TRP A 11 -26.34 0.88 -0.16
C TRP A 11 -25.88 -0.25 -1.10
N ILE A 12 -25.26 0.09 -2.24
CA ILE A 12 -24.63 -0.88 -3.15
C ILE A 12 -23.47 -1.57 -2.46
N GLN A 13 -22.63 -0.80 -1.74
CA GLN A 13 -21.55 -1.37 -0.94
C GLN A 13 -22.06 -2.43 0.04
N LYS A 14 -23.17 -2.17 0.75
CA LYS A 14 -23.78 -3.11 1.69
C LYS A 14 -24.28 -4.39 1.01
N ILE A 15 -24.92 -4.27 -0.16
CA ILE A 15 -25.41 -5.42 -0.93
C ILE A 15 -24.24 -6.28 -1.40
N ILE A 16 -23.23 -5.68 -2.04
CA ILE A 16 -22.06 -6.40 -2.53
C ILE A 16 -21.30 -7.03 -1.37
N HIS A 17 -21.13 -6.32 -0.26
CA HIS A 17 -20.49 -6.87 0.93
C HIS A 17 -21.25 -8.09 1.48
N LYS A 18 -22.59 -8.05 1.51
CA LYS A 18 -23.41 -9.17 1.98
C LYS A 18 -23.27 -10.37 1.05
N LEU A 19 -23.32 -10.15 -0.26
CA LEU A 19 -23.20 -11.21 -1.27
C LEU A 19 -21.80 -11.82 -1.32
N ALA A 20 -20.76 -10.99 -1.21
CA ALA A 20 -19.37 -11.41 -1.21
C ALA A 20 -18.91 -11.97 0.15
N ARG A 21 -19.75 -11.91 1.20
CA ARG A 21 -19.33 -12.28 2.56
C ARG A 21 -18.82 -13.71 2.70
N PRO A 22 -19.42 -14.73 2.07
CA PRO A 22 -18.88 -16.10 2.09
C PRO A 22 -17.50 -16.22 1.44
N PHE A 23 -17.20 -15.35 0.46
CA PHE A 23 -15.88 -15.29 -0.17
C PHE A 23 -14.90 -14.46 0.66
N LEU A 24 -15.37 -13.40 1.33
CA LEU A 24 -14.54 -12.52 2.16
C LEU A 24 -14.14 -13.15 3.49
N SER A 25 -14.82 -14.19 3.97
CA SER A 25 -14.48 -14.85 5.24
C SER A 25 -13.08 -15.46 5.25
N ILE A 26 -12.51 -15.77 4.07
CA ILE A 26 -11.11 -16.22 3.96
C ILE A 26 -10.10 -15.17 4.43
N PHE A 27 -10.50 -13.88 4.46
CA PHE A 27 -9.65 -12.80 4.95
C PHE A 27 -9.66 -12.70 6.48
N ASP A 28 -10.68 -13.25 7.14
CA ASP A 28 -10.86 -13.17 8.59
C ASP A 28 -10.13 -14.28 9.35
N GLU A 29 -9.75 -15.37 8.66
CA GLU A 29 -8.99 -16.48 9.24
C GLU A 29 -7.49 -16.31 9.05
N THR A 30 -6.71 -16.77 10.03
CA THR A 30 -5.25 -16.78 9.88
C THR A 30 -4.79 -17.92 8.99
N THR A 31 -3.67 -17.71 8.31
CA THR A 31 -3.07 -18.73 7.45
C THR A 31 -2.81 -20.03 8.20
N GLU A 32 -2.33 -19.96 9.45
CA GLU A 32 -2.13 -21.14 10.29
C GLU A 32 -3.45 -21.86 10.62
N GLN A 33 -4.52 -21.12 10.94
CA GLN A 33 -5.83 -21.71 11.24
C GLN A 33 -6.35 -22.52 10.06
N VAL A 34 -6.27 -21.98 8.84
CA VAL A 34 -6.77 -22.67 7.64
C VAL A 34 -5.92 -23.91 7.33
N LEU A 35 -4.59 -23.77 7.34
CA LEU A 35 -3.70 -24.89 6.99
C LEU A 35 -3.74 -26.01 8.04
N SER A 36 -3.93 -25.68 9.31
CA SER A 36 -4.03 -26.68 10.38
C SER A 36 -5.32 -27.53 10.30
N LYS A 37 -6.35 -27.06 9.58
CA LYS A 37 -7.55 -27.87 9.27
C LYS A 37 -7.27 -28.92 8.18
N LEU A 38 -6.26 -28.69 7.33
CA LEU A 38 -5.93 -29.55 6.20
C LEU A 38 -4.87 -30.59 6.54
N THR A 39 -3.94 -30.27 7.44
CA THR A 39 -2.85 -31.16 7.81
C THR A 39 -2.30 -30.88 9.20
N THR A 40 -1.82 -31.92 9.88
CA THR A 40 -1.06 -31.80 11.14
C THR A 40 0.45 -31.75 10.91
N ASN A 41 0.92 -31.94 9.67
CA ASN A 41 2.34 -31.95 9.34
C ASN A 41 2.90 -30.52 9.32
N LYS A 42 3.59 -30.14 10.40
CA LYS A 42 4.20 -28.80 10.55
C LYS A 42 5.23 -28.45 9.48
N LYS A 43 5.95 -29.44 8.92
CA LYS A 43 6.89 -29.18 7.80
C LYS A 43 6.14 -28.80 6.53
N LEU A 44 5.04 -29.49 6.23
CA LEU A 44 4.19 -29.17 5.08
C LEU A 44 3.56 -27.79 5.23
N ILE A 45 3.07 -27.43 6.41
CA ILE A 45 2.57 -26.07 6.68
C ILE A 45 3.68 -25.05 6.42
N GLY A 46 4.90 -25.27 6.93
CA GLY A 46 6.03 -24.37 6.69
C GLY A 46 6.32 -24.16 5.20
N ILE A 47 6.30 -25.24 4.40
CA ILE A 47 6.47 -25.17 2.94
C ILE A 47 5.33 -24.36 2.31
N LEU A 48 4.08 -24.63 2.66
CA LEU A 48 2.92 -23.94 2.08
C LEU A 48 2.88 -22.45 2.43
N THR A 49 3.53 -22.06 3.53
CA THR A 49 3.57 -20.66 3.98
C THR A 49 4.85 -19.91 3.63
N TYR A 50 5.76 -20.47 2.81
CA TYR A 50 7.08 -19.86 2.57
C TYR A 50 7.02 -18.41 2.06
N LEU A 51 5.92 -18.03 1.40
CA LEU A 51 5.63 -16.70 0.86
C LEU A 51 5.34 -15.63 1.93
N TYR A 52 5.35 -15.98 3.22
CA TYR A 52 5.04 -15.02 4.29
C TYR A 52 5.96 -13.78 4.29
N GLY A 53 7.15 -13.91 3.71
CA GLY A 53 8.09 -12.80 3.51
C GLY A 53 7.57 -11.69 2.57
N ASP A 54 6.66 -11.99 1.64
CA ASP A 54 6.14 -11.01 0.69
C ASP A 54 5.16 -10.01 1.33
N TYR A 55 4.52 -10.40 2.42
CA TYR A 55 3.57 -9.57 3.16
C TYR A 55 3.99 -9.32 4.63
N LEU A 56 5.21 -9.73 5.00
CA LEU A 56 5.90 -9.41 6.25
C LEU A 56 5.14 -9.77 7.53
N GLU A 57 4.36 -10.85 7.51
CA GLU A 57 3.61 -11.31 8.69
C GLU A 57 3.66 -12.83 8.82
N VAL A 58 3.73 -13.36 10.03
CA VAL A 58 3.82 -14.82 10.25
C VAL A 58 2.47 -15.51 10.08
N PRO A 59 2.44 -16.82 9.74
CA PRO A 59 1.19 -17.55 9.48
C PRO A 59 0.13 -17.49 10.59
N SER A 60 0.57 -17.37 11.85
CA SER A 60 -0.31 -17.27 13.02
C SER A 60 -1.07 -15.95 13.11
N ARG A 61 -0.63 -14.90 12.40
CA ARG A 61 -1.22 -13.55 12.40
C ARG A 61 -1.65 -13.08 11.02
N SER A 62 -1.09 -13.65 9.96
CA SER A 62 -1.38 -13.26 8.59
C SER A 62 -2.74 -13.77 8.15
N SER A 63 -3.47 -12.96 7.39
CA SER A 63 -4.73 -13.35 6.75
C SER A 63 -4.52 -14.42 5.67
N PHE A 64 -5.28 -15.52 5.72
CA PHE A 64 -5.23 -16.56 4.69
C PHE A 64 -5.62 -16.03 3.31
N GLY A 65 -6.53 -15.06 3.24
CA GLY A 65 -6.87 -14.38 1.99
C GLY A 65 -5.66 -13.70 1.33
N ILE A 66 -4.75 -13.11 2.11
CA ILE A 66 -3.50 -12.54 1.57
C ILE A 66 -2.55 -13.65 1.10
N GLN A 67 -2.38 -14.72 1.88
CA GLN A 67 -1.59 -15.90 1.48
C GLN A 67 -2.08 -16.47 0.14
N ALA A 68 -3.40 -16.62 -0.02
CA ALA A 68 -4.01 -17.15 -1.23
C ALA A 68 -3.78 -16.24 -2.45
N LEU A 69 -3.95 -14.92 -2.29
CA LEU A 69 -3.70 -13.94 -3.35
C LEU A 69 -2.24 -13.93 -3.80
N VAL A 70 -1.29 -14.00 -2.86
CA VAL A 70 0.14 -14.05 -3.20
C VAL A 70 0.50 -15.38 -3.87
N SER A 71 -0.06 -16.49 -3.39
CA SER A 71 0.14 -17.81 -4.01
C SER A 71 -0.39 -17.83 -5.45
N ASP A 72 -1.59 -17.27 -5.68
CA ASP A 72 -2.19 -17.14 -7.01
C ASP A 72 -1.35 -16.23 -7.94
N HIS A 73 -0.85 -15.11 -7.42
CA HIS A 73 0.03 -14.20 -8.16
C HIS A 73 1.26 -14.91 -8.75
N TYR A 74 1.86 -15.83 -7.99
CA TYR A 74 3.03 -16.60 -8.43
C TYR A 74 2.70 -17.90 -9.16
N MET A 75 1.42 -18.30 -9.25
CA MET A 75 1.02 -19.52 -9.93
C MET A 75 1.31 -19.47 -11.44
N GLY A 76 1.33 -18.26 -12.03
CA GLY A 76 1.77 -18.01 -13.40
C GLY A 76 3.29 -17.92 -13.58
N GLY A 77 4.08 -18.14 -12.52
CA GLY A 77 5.52 -17.95 -12.50
C GLY A 77 5.95 -16.52 -12.16
N GLY A 78 7.26 -16.32 -11.99
CA GLY A 78 7.88 -15.02 -11.74
C GLY A 78 8.70 -14.55 -12.93
N TYR A 79 8.74 -13.24 -13.14
CA TYR A 79 9.52 -12.62 -14.23
C TYR A 79 10.63 -11.76 -13.65
N PHE A 80 11.81 -11.84 -14.25
CA PHE A 80 12.92 -10.96 -13.94
C PHE A 80 13.25 -10.09 -15.16
N PRO A 81 13.25 -8.75 -15.04
CA PRO A 81 13.55 -7.88 -16.17
C PRO A 81 14.97 -8.13 -16.70
N VAL A 82 15.10 -8.29 -18.02
CA VAL A 82 16.41 -8.35 -18.68
C VAL A 82 17.15 -7.04 -18.40
N GLY A 83 18.36 -7.12 -17.82
CA GLY A 83 19.12 -5.95 -17.35
C GLY A 83 18.84 -5.53 -15.89
N GLY A 84 18.01 -6.30 -15.17
CA GLY A 84 17.75 -6.12 -13.74
C GLY A 84 16.61 -5.16 -13.40
N PRO A 85 16.22 -5.06 -12.11
CA PRO A 85 15.02 -4.33 -11.67
C PRO A 85 15.06 -2.82 -11.99
N SER A 86 16.27 -2.24 -12.12
CA SER A 86 16.41 -0.83 -12.51
C SER A 86 15.81 -0.50 -13.89
N MET A 87 15.62 -1.52 -14.74
CA MET A 87 15.01 -1.36 -16.05
C MET A 87 13.55 -0.92 -15.98
N ILE A 88 12.82 -1.24 -14.90
CA ILE A 88 11.45 -0.76 -14.68
C ILE A 88 11.45 0.77 -14.65
N ALA A 89 12.28 1.38 -13.79
CA ALA A 89 12.37 2.84 -13.70
C ALA A 89 12.93 3.46 -15.00
N ARG A 90 13.98 2.87 -15.58
CA ARG A 90 14.61 3.38 -16.82
C ARG A 90 13.67 3.38 -18.02
N THR A 91 12.70 2.46 -18.09
CA THR A 91 11.73 2.38 -19.17
C THR A 91 10.51 3.28 -18.93
N ILE A 92 10.13 3.52 -17.68
CA ILE A 92 9.01 4.42 -17.33
C ILE A 92 9.39 5.90 -17.46
N VAL A 93 10.59 6.32 -17.05
CA VAL A 93 10.99 7.75 -17.05
C VAL A 93 10.83 8.43 -18.43
N PRO A 94 11.28 7.84 -19.55
CA PRO A 94 11.10 8.44 -20.87
C PRO A 94 9.62 8.68 -21.23
N ILE A 95 8.70 7.83 -20.76
CA ILE A 95 7.26 7.98 -21.00
C ILE A 95 6.71 9.20 -20.24
N ILE A 96 7.17 9.41 -19.00
CA ILE A 96 6.84 10.60 -18.20
C ILE A 96 7.32 11.87 -18.92
N GLU A 97 8.58 11.87 -19.38
CA GLU A 97 9.18 13.03 -20.05
C GLU A 97 8.54 13.34 -21.40
N LYS A 98 8.22 12.31 -22.19
CA LYS A 98 7.45 12.45 -23.44
C LYS A 98 6.07 13.07 -23.21
N SER A 99 5.50 12.84 -22.03
CA SER A 99 4.23 13.42 -21.57
C SER A 99 4.42 14.83 -20.96
N LYS A 100 5.58 15.46 -21.16
CA LYS A 100 6.00 16.77 -20.61
C LYS A 100 6.17 16.78 -19.08
N GLY A 101 6.17 15.61 -18.44
CA GLY A 101 6.54 15.47 -17.03
C GLY A 101 8.06 15.58 -16.82
N LYS A 102 8.49 15.59 -15.56
CA LYS A 102 9.91 15.57 -15.19
C LYS A 102 10.13 14.58 -14.06
N ALA A 103 11.23 13.84 -14.12
CA ALA A 103 11.66 12.92 -13.07
C ALA A 103 12.94 13.46 -12.42
N PHE A 104 12.85 13.88 -11.16
CA PHE A 104 14.00 14.41 -10.43
C PHE A 104 14.54 13.38 -9.44
N VAL A 105 15.84 13.11 -9.52
CA VAL A 105 16.58 12.30 -8.54
C VAL A 105 17.40 13.21 -7.63
N ARG A 106 17.80 12.70 -6.45
CA ARG A 106 18.54 13.48 -5.44
C ARG A 106 17.82 14.80 -5.09
N ALA A 107 16.50 14.76 -5.06
CA ALA A 107 15.59 15.88 -4.83
C ALA A 107 14.72 15.59 -3.60
N PRO A 108 15.30 15.57 -2.38
CA PRO A 108 14.54 15.25 -1.18
C PRO A 108 13.45 16.30 -0.93
N VAL A 109 12.23 15.83 -0.75
CA VAL A 109 11.10 16.65 -0.27
C VAL A 109 11.25 16.80 1.24
N SER A 110 11.30 18.04 1.72
CA SER A 110 11.43 18.34 3.14
C SER A 110 10.11 18.69 3.81
N SER A 111 9.10 19.12 3.04
CA SER A 111 7.78 19.48 3.57
C SER A 111 6.74 19.53 2.45
N ILE A 112 5.48 19.30 2.79
CA ILE A 112 4.31 19.53 1.94
C ILE A 112 3.81 20.95 2.23
N LEU A 113 3.56 21.72 1.17
CA LEU A 113 2.96 23.05 1.28
C LEU A 113 1.46 22.89 1.47
N ILE A 114 0.92 23.42 2.56
CA ILE A 114 -0.50 23.39 2.89
C ILE A 114 -1.00 24.82 3.05
N ASN A 115 -2.11 25.15 2.40
CA ASN A 115 -2.73 26.48 2.48
C ASN A 115 -3.67 26.60 3.68
N GLU A 116 -4.20 27.80 3.91
CA GLU A 116 -5.12 28.11 5.01
C GLU A 116 -6.44 27.31 4.94
N GLU A 117 -6.82 26.82 3.76
CA GLU A 117 -7.98 25.94 3.57
C GLU A 117 -7.66 24.46 3.85
N ASN A 118 -6.51 24.14 4.46
CA ASN A 118 -6.03 22.79 4.74
C ASN A 118 -5.83 21.91 3.49
N LYS A 119 -5.54 22.52 2.33
CA LYS A 119 -5.27 21.80 1.07
C LYS A 119 -3.78 21.77 0.77
N ALA A 120 -3.30 20.61 0.34
CA ALA A 120 -1.94 20.48 -0.19
C ALA A 120 -1.83 21.20 -1.55
N ILE A 121 -0.87 22.12 -1.65
CA ILE A 121 -0.67 22.99 -2.84
C ILE A 121 0.74 22.87 -3.44
N GLY A 122 1.52 21.90 -2.98
CA GLY A 122 2.87 21.67 -3.48
C GLY A 122 3.79 21.06 -2.45
N VAL A 123 5.09 21.14 -2.70
CA VAL A 123 6.15 20.59 -1.86
C VAL A 123 7.35 21.53 -1.79
N VAL A 124 8.12 21.42 -0.72
CA VAL A 124 9.43 22.07 -0.57
C VAL A 124 10.52 21.06 -0.92
N VAL A 125 11.37 21.40 -1.88
CA VAL A 125 12.50 20.58 -2.33
C VAL A 125 13.77 21.42 -2.27
N LYS A 126 14.73 21.02 -1.44
CA LYS A 126 16.00 21.77 -1.23
C LYS A 126 15.76 23.27 -1.02
N GLY A 127 14.81 23.65 -0.18
CA GLY A 127 14.44 25.04 0.11
C GLY A 127 13.62 25.75 -0.96
N HIS A 128 13.35 25.12 -2.12
CA HIS A 128 12.54 25.71 -3.18
C HIS A 128 11.09 25.21 -3.12
N HIS A 129 10.14 26.12 -3.36
CA HIS A 129 8.73 25.78 -3.42
C HIS A 129 8.36 25.29 -4.82
N ILE A 130 7.81 24.09 -4.91
CA ILE A 130 7.27 23.51 -6.15
C ILE A 130 5.75 23.39 -5.97
N PHE A 131 5.01 24.25 -6.68
CA PHE A 131 3.55 24.28 -6.59
C PHE A 131 2.90 23.22 -7.46
N SER A 132 1.84 22.59 -6.96
CA SER A 132 1.01 21.64 -7.69
C SER A 132 -0.42 21.65 -7.18
N ARG A 133 -1.37 21.27 -8.04
CA ARG A 133 -2.79 21.11 -7.64
C ARG A 133 -3.04 19.82 -6.85
N ILE A 134 -2.18 18.82 -7.06
CA ILE A 134 -2.28 17.49 -6.45
C ILE A 134 -0.88 17.09 -5.98
N VAL A 135 -0.81 16.55 -4.77
CA VAL A 135 0.40 15.95 -4.20
C VAL A 135 0.07 14.49 -3.89
N VAL A 136 0.82 13.57 -4.48
CA VAL A 136 0.72 12.13 -4.20
C VAL A 136 2.02 11.72 -3.50
N SER A 137 1.92 11.32 -2.23
CA SER A 137 3.05 10.78 -1.48
C SER A 137 3.11 9.26 -1.65
N ALA A 138 4.21 8.77 -2.21
CA ALA A 138 4.46 7.33 -2.41
C ALA A 138 5.41 6.73 -1.35
N ILE A 139 5.77 7.48 -0.31
CA ILE A 139 6.51 6.96 0.85
C ILE A 139 5.54 6.51 1.94
N SER A 140 6.06 5.88 3.01
CA SER A 140 5.26 5.47 4.17
C SER A 140 4.31 6.58 4.64
N SER A 141 3.07 6.22 4.91
CA SER A 141 2.06 7.13 5.49
C SER A 141 2.54 7.71 6.81
N THR A 142 3.17 6.90 7.67
CA THR A 142 3.78 7.34 8.93
C THR A 142 4.84 8.41 8.69
N ILE A 143 5.75 8.19 7.74
CA ILE A 143 6.82 9.16 7.44
C ILE A 143 6.22 10.44 6.85
N THR A 144 5.27 10.31 5.93
CA THR A 144 4.56 11.45 5.33
C THR A 144 3.91 12.31 6.41
N TYR A 145 3.11 11.70 7.30
CA TYR A 145 2.37 12.41 8.33
C TYR A 145 3.28 13.00 9.40
N LYS A 146 4.30 12.29 9.85
CA LYS A 146 5.20 12.79 10.91
C LYS A 146 6.15 13.88 10.45
N TYR A 147 6.71 13.74 9.25
CA TYR A 147 7.87 14.54 8.85
C TYR A 147 7.61 15.48 7.68
N LEU A 148 6.64 15.19 6.81
CA LEU A 148 6.35 16.04 5.64
C LEU A 148 5.17 16.98 5.88
N ILE A 149 4.29 16.71 6.84
CA ILE A 149 3.22 17.65 7.21
C ILE A 149 3.77 18.71 8.17
N PRO A 150 3.64 20.01 7.88
CA PRO A 150 4.09 21.09 8.77
C PRO A 150 3.48 20.96 10.16
N GLN A 151 4.24 21.34 11.20
CA GLN A 151 3.78 21.28 12.60
C GLN A 151 2.45 22.01 12.83
N THR A 152 2.26 23.14 12.15
CA THR A 152 1.01 23.92 12.20
C THR A 152 -0.23 23.14 11.72
N HIS A 153 -0.03 22.12 10.88
CA HIS A 153 -1.09 21.31 10.27
C HIS A 153 -1.13 19.87 10.77
N GLN A 154 -0.34 19.53 11.80
CA GLN A 154 -0.30 18.17 12.35
C GLN A 154 -1.66 17.70 12.89
N HIS A 155 -2.49 18.64 13.37
CA HIS A 155 -3.84 18.35 13.84
C HIS A 155 -4.72 17.64 12.79
N LEU A 156 -4.44 17.83 11.48
CA LEU A 156 -5.17 17.17 10.39
C LEU A 156 -4.92 15.66 10.29
N VAL A 157 -3.75 15.19 10.77
CA VAL A 157 -3.29 13.81 10.57
C VAL A 157 -3.15 13.01 11.85
N GLN A 158 -3.35 13.63 13.02
CA GLN A 158 -3.21 12.98 14.33
C GLN A 158 -4.10 11.74 14.50
N SER A 159 -5.35 11.78 14.02
CA SER A 159 -6.26 10.63 14.09
C SER A 159 -5.72 9.45 13.27
N HIS A 160 -5.16 9.72 12.10
CA HIS A 160 -4.56 8.70 11.24
C HIS A 160 -3.26 8.14 11.84
N LEU A 161 -2.43 8.98 12.44
CA LEU A 161 -1.22 8.54 13.14
C LEU A 161 -1.55 7.58 14.28
N LYS A 162 -2.55 7.91 15.11
CA LYS A 162 -2.99 7.02 16.19
C LYS A 162 -3.42 5.65 15.68
N ILE A 163 -4.15 5.60 14.55
CA ILE A 163 -4.57 4.34 13.93
C ILE A 163 -3.36 3.54 13.42
N ILE A 164 -2.40 4.19 12.78
CA ILE A 164 -1.22 3.52 12.21
C ILE A 164 -0.25 3.03 13.28
N GLU A 165 -0.17 3.74 14.41
CA GLU A 165 0.70 3.40 15.53
C GLU A 165 0.05 2.45 16.55
N SER A 166 -1.24 2.16 16.38
CA SER A 166 -1.91 1.18 17.20
C SER A 166 -1.36 -0.21 16.87
N PRO A 167 -0.92 -0.98 17.87
CA PRO A 167 -0.34 -2.32 17.69
C PRO A 167 -1.33 -3.35 17.15
#